data_AF-A0A6V8KT24-F1
#
_entry.id   AF-A0A6V8KT24-F1
#
_cell.length_a   1.000
_cell.length_b   1.000
_cell.length_c   1.000
_cell.angle_alpha   90.00
_cell.angle_beta   90.00
_cell.angle_gamma   90.00
#
_symmetry.space_group_name_H-M   'P 1'
#
loop_
_entity.id
_entity.type
_entity.pdbx_description
1 polymer ?
#
loop_
_entity_poly.entity_id
_entity_poly.type
_entity_poly.pdbx_seq_one_letter_code
_entity_poly.pdbx_strand_id
1 'polypeptide(L)'
;MASTTGPQFRIESVCDAVKSVAADGDAPTLVTLTATGATVTGRADVWPGGAPAADAIGATLAGMARLIARHPAMFDPTVAGYGVILPAERVAFAADRTGTTHHIQLPGVPTEPLRPDRWSAICDGLTAMINAAR
;
A
#
# COMPACT_ATOMS: atom_id res chain seq x y z
N MET A 1 -16.78 -23.49 -16.59
CA MET A 1 -15.85 -22.34 -16.55
C MET A 1 -15.48 -22.13 -15.09
N ALA A 2 -14.23 -22.37 -14.72
CA ALA A 2 -13.78 -22.23 -13.34
C ALA A 2 -13.77 -20.75 -12.97
N SER A 3 -14.69 -20.34 -12.09
CA SER A 3 -14.58 -19.07 -11.39
C SER A 3 -13.34 -19.18 -10.51
N THR A 4 -12.21 -18.63 -10.97
CA THR A 4 -11.03 -18.43 -10.12
C THR A 4 -11.41 -17.37 -9.10
N THR A 5 -12.06 -17.80 -8.02
CA THR A 5 -12.29 -16.98 -6.83
C THR A 5 -10.91 -16.57 -6.34
N GLY A 6 -10.52 -15.32 -6.56
CA GLY A 6 -9.31 -14.78 -5.96
C GLY A 6 -9.35 -14.98 -4.43
N PRO A 7 -8.19 -14.97 -3.75
CA PRO A 7 -8.13 -15.10 -2.30
C PRO A 7 -9.14 -14.15 -1.65
N GLN A 8 -10.10 -14.72 -0.93
CA GLN A 8 -11.03 -13.97 -0.09
C GLN A 8 -10.33 -13.66 1.23
N PHE A 9 -9.76 -12.46 1.34
CA PHE A 9 -9.21 -11.94 2.58
C PHE A 9 -10.12 -10.89 3.20
N ARG A 10 -9.95 -10.67 4.51
CA ARG A 10 -10.60 -9.58 5.22
C ARG A 10 -9.81 -8.29 5.02
N ILE A 11 -10.51 -7.18 4.77
CA ILE A 11 -9.90 -5.86 4.60
C ILE A 11 -9.09 -5.47 5.84
N GLU A 12 -9.61 -5.80 7.03
CA GLU A 12 -8.93 -5.57 8.30
C GLU A 12 -7.56 -6.25 8.33
N SER A 13 -7.44 -7.42 7.72
CA SER A 13 -6.17 -8.16 7.66
C SER A 13 -5.13 -7.45 6.79
N VAL A 14 -5.52 -6.70 5.77
CA VAL A 14 -4.60 -5.86 4.98
C VAL A 14 -4.03 -4.74 5.85
N CYS A 15 -4.89 -4.06 6.59
CA CYS A 15 -4.47 -2.99 7.50
C CYS A 15 -3.55 -3.49 8.60
N ASP A 16 -3.86 -4.65 9.20
CA ASP A 16 -3.04 -5.25 10.26
C ASP A 16 -1.68 -5.70 9.74
N ALA A 17 -1.62 -6.29 8.55
CA ALA A 17 -0.37 -6.68 7.90
C ALA A 17 0.57 -5.48 7.71
N VAL A 18 0.05 -4.36 7.22
CA VAL A 18 0.83 -3.13 7.01
C VAL A 18 1.27 -2.51 8.33
N LYS A 19 0.40 -2.44 9.33
CA LYS A 19 0.75 -1.93 10.66
C LYS A 19 1.84 -2.78 11.32
N SER A 20 1.78 -4.10 11.15
CA SER A 20 2.81 -5.01 11.65
C SER A 20 4.16 -4.72 11.03
N VAL A 21 4.24 -4.54 9.72
CA VAL A 21 5.50 -4.20 9.05
C VAL A 21 5.99 -2.81 9.46
N ALA A 22 5.07 -1.86 9.66
CA ALA A 22 5.42 -0.50 10.07
C ALA A 22 5.96 -0.41 11.50
N ALA A 23 5.64 -1.36 12.37
CA ALA A 23 6.15 -1.38 13.75
C ALA A 23 7.67 -1.61 13.81
N ASP A 24 8.24 -2.24 12.78
CA ASP A 24 9.65 -2.66 12.75
C ASP A 24 10.54 -1.75 11.88
N GLY A 25 9.99 -0.71 11.24
CA GLY A 25 10.68 0.06 10.21
C GLY A 25 10.66 1.58 10.40
N ASP A 26 11.84 2.20 10.36
CA ASP A 26 12.02 3.66 10.48
C ASP A 26 12.22 4.37 9.12
N ALA A 27 12.23 3.62 8.02
CA ALA A 27 12.45 4.14 6.66
C ALA A 27 11.23 3.91 5.75
N PRO A 28 11.04 4.75 4.71
CA PRO A 28 10.04 4.50 3.67
C PRO A 28 10.20 3.10 3.09
N THR A 29 9.12 2.32 3.13
CA THR A 29 9.17 0.87 2.82
C THR A 29 8.04 0.49 1.87
N LEU A 30 8.38 -0.22 0.79
CA LEU A 30 7.39 -0.91 -0.05
C LEU A 30 7.02 -2.23 0.64
N VAL A 31 5.76 -2.62 0.58
CA VAL A 31 5.28 -3.86 1.19
C VAL A 31 4.55 -4.69 0.14
N THR A 32 5.00 -5.90 -0.10
CA THR A 32 4.19 -6.90 -0.81
C THR A 32 3.24 -7.56 0.16
N LEU A 33 1.93 -7.53 -0.14
CA LEU A 33 0.89 -8.14 0.67
C LEU A 33 0.50 -9.49 0.07
N THR A 34 0.55 -10.54 0.88
CA THR A 34 0.24 -11.92 0.47
C THR A 34 -0.91 -12.46 1.30
N ALA A 35 -1.93 -13.01 0.66
CA ALA A 35 -3.09 -13.62 1.30
C ALA A 35 -2.94 -15.15 1.35
N THR A 36 -3.17 -15.71 2.54
CA THR A 36 -3.35 -17.14 2.78
C THR A 36 -4.72 -17.35 3.42
N GLY A 37 -5.71 -17.76 2.63
CA GLY A 37 -7.11 -17.77 3.07
C GLY A 37 -7.59 -16.37 3.44
N ALA A 38 -8.13 -16.23 4.66
CA ALA A 38 -8.64 -14.95 5.16
C ALA A 38 -7.56 -13.99 5.70
N THR A 39 -6.32 -14.48 5.85
CA THR A 39 -5.21 -13.77 6.49
C THR A 39 -4.30 -13.17 5.44
N VAL A 40 -3.86 -11.93 5.67
CA VAL A 40 -2.87 -11.21 4.88
C VAL A 40 -1.62 -11.00 5.73
N THR A 41 -0.45 -11.21 5.12
CA THR A 41 0.85 -10.89 5.69
C THR A 41 1.58 -9.91 4.79
N GLY A 42 2.33 -9.00 5.39
CA GLY A 42 3.17 -8.05 4.68
C GLY A 42 4.63 -8.49 4.70
N ARG A 43 5.30 -8.34 3.56
CA ARG A 43 6.76 -8.46 3.46
C ARG A 43 7.31 -7.09 3.07
N ALA A 44 8.21 -6.56 3.89
CA ALA A 44 8.98 -5.37 3.53
C ALA A 44 9.89 -5.69 2.34
N ASP A 45 9.77 -4.88 1.30
CA ASP A 45 10.62 -4.88 0.13
C ASP A 45 11.43 -3.59 0.08
N VAL A 46 12.67 -3.72 -0.39
CA VAL A 46 13.54 -2.57 -0.62
C VAL A 46 12.96 -1.78 -1.79
N TRP A 47 12.72 -0.49 -1.57
CA TRP A 47 12.35 0.39 -2.67
C TRP A 47 13.46 0.39 -3.72
N PRO A 48 13.17 0.16 -5.02
CA PRO A 48 14.20 0.26 -6.04
C PRO A 48 14.63 1.73 -6.20
N GLY A 49 15.77 2.11 -5.64
CA GLY A 49 16.35 3.45 -5.71
C GLY A 49 16.34 4.22 -4.38
N GLY A 50 16.54 5.54 -4.46
CA GLY A 50 16.41 6.44 -3.30
C GLY A 50 14.94 6.65 -2.91
N ALA A 51 14.70 7.21 -1.72
CA ALA A 51 13.36 7.47 -1.23
C ALA A 51 12.55 8.30 -2.26
N PRO A 52 11.38 7.82 -2.70
CA PRO A 52 10.57 8.51 -3.69
C PRO A 52 10.04 9.84 -3.15
N ALA A 53 9.86 10.82 -4.02
CA ALA A 53 9.06 11.99 -3.70
C ALA A 53 7.58 11.55 -3.49
N ALA A 54 6.84 12.31 -2.68
CA ALA A 54 5.47 11.97 -2.27
C ALA A 54 4.51 11.72 -3.46
N ASP A 55 4.66 12.50 -4.52
CA ASP A 55 3.94 12.39 -5.78
C ASP A 55 4.22 11.06 -6.51
N ALA A 56 5.46 10.59 -6.47
CA ALA A 56 5.84 9.31 -7.03
C ALA A 56 5.23 8.12 -6.26
N ILE A 57 5.00 8.23 -4.94
CA ILE A 57 4.35 7.18 -4.13
C ILE A 57 2.90 6.98 -4.56
N GLY A 58 2.13 8.08 -4.66
CA GLY A 58 0.74 8.04 -5.09
C GLY A 58 0.60 7.48 -6.51
N ALA A 59 1.41 7.96 -7.45
CA ALA A 59 1.42 7.47 -8.83
C ALA A 59 1.82 5.98 -8.93
N THR A 60 2.80 5.54 -8.14
CA THR A 60 3.25 4.15 -8.10
C THR A 60 2.15 3.23 -7.58
N LEU A 61 1.53 3.57 -6.45
CA LEU A 61 0.43 2.78 -5.88
C LEU A 61 -0.79 2.74 -6.81
N ALA A 62 -1.15 3.87 -7.44
CA ALA A 62 -2.22 3.93 -8.43
C ALA A 62 -1.93 3.04 -9.65
N GLY A 63 -0.68 3.04 -10.13
CA GLY A 63 -0.22 2.17 -11.19
C GLY A 63 -0.33 0.69 -10.81
N MET A 64 0.13 0.32 -9.61
CA MET A 64 0.09 -1.05 -9.10
C MET A 64 -1.34 -1.55 -8.90
N ALA A 65 -2.22 -0.75 -8.30
CA ALA A 65 -3.64 -1.08 -8.12
C ALA A 65 -4.31 -1.40 -9.47
N ARG A 66 -4.10 -0.52 -10.46
CA ARG A 66 -4.63 -0.69 -11.82
C ARG A 66 -4.03 -1.90 -12.52
N LEU A 67 -2.74 -2.17 -12.33
CA LEU A 67 -2.06 -3.30 -12.95
C LEU A 67 -2.60 -4.62 -12.41
N ILE A 68 -2.78 -4.74 -11.09
CA ILE A 68 -3.38 -5.92 -10.45
C ILE A 68 -4.83 -6.12 -10.92
N ALA A 69 -5.63 -5.05 -10.93
CA ALA A 69 -7.04 -5.12 -11.34
C ALA A 69 -7.21 -5.52 -12.82
N ARG A 70 -6.39 -4.97 -13.72
CA ARG A 70 -6.48 -5.24 -15.17
C ARG A 70 -5.83 -6.55 -15.58
N HIS A 71 -4.76 -6.96 -14.90
CA HIS A 71 -3.95 -8.12 -15.29
C HIS A 71 -3.66 -9.04 -14.11
N PRO A 72 -4.69 -9.59 -13.45
CA PRO A 72 -4.51 -10.41 -12.25
C PRO A 72 -3.67 -11.67 -12.49
N ALA A 73 -3.61 -12.18 -13.72
CA ALA A 73 -2.81 -13.35 -14.10
C ALA A 73 -1.28 -13.08 -14.20
N MET A 74 -0.85 -11.81 -14.21
CA MET A 74 0.58 -11.46 -14.18
C MET A 74 1.18 -11.52 -12.76
N PHE A 75 0.31 -11.58 -11.75
CA PHE A 75 0.69 -11.61 -10.35
C PHE A 75 0.55 -13.02 -9.80
N ASP A 76 1.38 -13.36 -8.82
CA ASP A 76 1.18 -14.59 -8.07
C ASP A 76 -0.24 -14.60 -7.47
N PRO A 77 -0.99 -15.72 -7.58
CA PRO A 77 -2.37 -15.77 -7.13
C PRO A 77 -2.54 -15.50 -5.63
N THR A 78 -1.47 -15.63 -4.83
CA THR A 78 -1.45 -15.29 -3.40
C THR A 78 -1.25 -13.80 -3.14
N VAL A 79 -0.84 -12.99 -4.12
CA VAL A 79 -0.69 -11.54 -3.93
C VAL A 79 -2.06 -10.93 -3.64
N ALA A 80 -2.17 -10.34 -2.46
CA ALA A 80 -3.33 -9.62 -1.98
C ALA A 80 -3.29 -8.14 -2.39
N GLY A 81 -2.10 -7.60 -2.64
CA GLY A 81 -1.90 -6.19 -2.91
C GLY A 81 -0.47 -5.73 -2.67
N TYR A 82 -0.30 -4.42 -2.65
CA TYR A 82 0.94 -3.76 -2.27
C TYR A 82 0.64 -2.59 -1.33
N GLY A 83 1.58 -2.26 -0.46
CA GLY A 83 1.49 -1.09 0.38
C GLY A 83 2.78 -0.28 0.42
N VAL A 84 2.67 0.94 0.91
CA VAL A 84 3.81 1.82 1.19
C VAL A 84 3.66 2.35 2.60
N ILE A 85 4.73 2.23 3.38
CA ILE A 85 4.83 2.75 4.74
C ILE A 85 5.70 3.99 4.70
N LEU A 86 5.19 5.08 5.26
CA LEU A 86 5.86 6.36 5.43
C LEU A 86 5.95 6.64 6.94
N PRO A 87 7.01 6.14 7.61
CA PRO A 87 7.05 6.13 9.06
C PRO A 87 7.23 7.54 9.65
N ALA A 88 7.99 8.43 8.99
CA ALA A 88 8.15 9.81 9.42
C ALA A 88 6.81 10.58 9.39
N GLU A 89 5.96 10.26 8.44
CA GLU A 89 4.64 10.84 8.23
C GLU A 89 3.53 10.10 9.00
N ARG A 90 3.85 8.96 9.62
CA ARG A 90 2.92 8.08 10.35
C ARG A 90 1.73 7.64 9.51
N VAL A 91 1.92 7.47 8.22
CA VAL A 91 0.87 6.98 7.33
C VAL A 91 1.38 5.77 6.57
N ALA A 92 0.47 4.86 6.28
CA ALA A 92 0.69 3.81 5.32
C ALA A 92 -0.49 3.71 4.38
N PHE A 93 -0.22 3.20 3.19
CA PHE A 93 -1.21 3.02 2.14
C PHE A 93 -1.14 1.59 1.67
N ALA A 94 -2.29 0.99 1.35
CA ALA A 94 -2.33 -0.34 0.76
C ALA A 94 -3.33 -0.35 -0.40
N ALA A 95 -2.87 -0.71 -1.59
CA ALA A 95 -3.73 -1.05 -2.71
C ALA A 95 -3.89 -2.56 -2.76
N ASP A 96 -5.12 -3.05 -2.67
CA ASP A 96 -5.40 -4.48 -2.74
C ASP A 96 -5.81 -4.91 -4.17
N ARG A 97 -5.86 -6.23 -4.38
CA ARG A 97 -6.16 -6.84 -5.67
C ARG A 97 -7.60 -6.63 -6.15
N THR A 98 -8.47 -6.11 -5.30
CA THR A 98 -9.84 -5.71 -5.68
C THR A 98 -9.85 -4.33 -6.35
N GLY A 99 -8.71 -3.63 -6.35
CA GLY A 99 -8.60 -2.24 -6.77
C GLY A 99 -8.92 -1.24 -5.66
N THR A 100 -9.22 -1.73 -4.45
CA THR A 100 -9.51 -0.88 -3.30
C THR A 100 -8.22 -0.36 -2.70
N THR A 101 -8.22 0.91 -2.29
CA THR A 101 -7.09 1.49 -1.57
C THR A 101 -7.46 1.84 -0.13
N HIS A 102 -6.56 1.49 0.79
CA HIS A 102 -6.69 1.67 2.23
C HIS A 102 -5.70 2.73 2.71
N HIS A 103 -6.21 3.72 3.43
CA HIS A 103 -5.41 4.71 4.14
C HIS A 103 -5.30 4.31 5.62
N ILE A 104 -4.08 4.17 6.11
CA ILE A 104 -3.79 3.60 7.41
C ILE A 104 -2.97 4.61 8.22
N GLN A 105 -3.57 5.15 9.28
CA GLN A 105 -2.84 5.95 10.25
C GLN A 105 -2.03 5.04 11.18
N LEU A 106 -0.73 5.32 11.31
CA LEU A 106 0.19 4.61 12.21
C LEU A 106 0.24 5.28 13.60
N PRO A 107 0.41 4.52 14.69
CA PRO A 107 0.61 5.06 16.06
C PRO A 107 1.97 5.79 16.19
N GLY A 108 2.22 6.51 17.30
CA GLY A 108 3.51 7.20 17.59
C GLY A 108 3.45 8.73 17.64
N VAL A 109 4.60 9.41 17.51
CA VAL A 109 4.74 10.87 17.29
C VAL A 109 5.62 11.04 16.05
N PRO A 110 5.31 11.95 15.10
CA PRO A 110 6.15 12.14 13.92
C PRO A 110 7.59 12.42 14.33
N THR A 111 8.54 11.68 13.76
CA THR A 111 9.98 11.85 14.03
C THR A 111 10.54 13.12 13.40
N GLU A 112 9.90 13.60 12.33
CA GLU A 112 10.13 14.92 11.75
C GLU A 112 8.82 15.72 11.67
N PRO A 113 8.87 17.05 11.84
CA PRO A 113 7.72 17.90 11.53
C PRO A 113 7.36 17.72 10.06
N LEU A 114 6.15 17.20 9.81
CA LEU A 114 5.55 17.15 8.48
C LEU A 114 5.56 18.56 7.88
N ARG A 115 6.42 18.76 6.87
CA ARG A 115 6.41 20.03 6.13
C ARG A 115 5.06 20.14 5.41
N PRO A 116 4.35 21.27 5.50
CA PRO A 116 3.04 21.45 4.87
C PRO A 116 3.03 21.07 3.39
N ASP A 117 4.10 21.40 2.66
CA ASP A 117 4.23 21.14 1.23
C ASP A 117 4.33 19.63 0.93
N ARG A 118 5.01 18.87 1.79
CA ARG A 118 5.07 17.40 1.67
C ARG A 118 3.74 16.77 1.98
N TRP A 119 3.03 17.27 3.00
CA TRP A 119 1.70 16.78 3.33
C TRP A 119 0.68 17.06 2.22
N SER A 120 0.74 18.25 1.60
CA SER A 120 -0.09 18.58 0.44
C SER A 120 0.23 17.65 -0.73
N ALA A 121 1.52 17.44 -1.05
CA ALA A 121 1.92 16.54 -2.14
C ALA A 121 1.49 15.08 -1.90
N ILE A 122 1.56 14.61 -0.65
CA ILE A 122 1.00 13.31 -0.27
C ILE A 122 -0.51 13.32 -0.51
N CYS A 123 -1.25 14.30 0.04
CA CYS A 123 -2.70 14.41 -0.15
C CYS A 123 -3.12 14.50 -1.63
N ASP A 124 -2.37 15.22 -2.46
CA ASP A 124 -2.63 15.39 -3.89
C ASP A 124 -2.35 14.07 -4.64
N GLY A 125 -1.23 13.41 -4.34
CA GLY A 125 -0.92 12.08 -4.87
C GLY A 125 -1.98 11.04 -4.47
N LEU A 126 -2.49 11.11 -3.24
CA LEU A 126 -3.57 10.26 -2.75
C LEU A 126 -4.89 10.55 -3.45
N THR A 127 -5.21 11.81 -3.66
CA THR A 127 -6.42 12.22 -4.37
C THR A 127 -6.36 11.73 -5.82
N ALA A 128 -5.21 11.84 -6.48
CA ALA A 128 -4.98 11.29 -7.80
C ALA A 128 -5.16 9.77 -7.83
N MET A 129 -4.65 9.05 -6.84
CA MET A 129 -4.81 7.60 -6.70
C MET A 129 -6.27 7.19 -6.47
N ILE A 130 -7.01 7.86 -5.60
CA ILE A 130 -8.43 7.60 -5.35
C ILE A 130 -9.25 7.86 -6.62
N ASN A 131 -9.00 8.97 -7.31
CA ASN A 131 -9.65 9.29 -8.59
C ASN A 131 -9.25 8.32 -9.70
N ALA A 132 -8.08 7.68 -9.59
CA ALA A 132 -7.60 6.70 -10.54
C ALA A 132 -8.21 5.30 -10.36
N ALA A 133 -8.72 4.99 -9.16
CA ALA A 133 -9.35 3.73 -8.77
C ALA A 133 -10.88 3.71 -8.98
N ARG A 134 -11.49 4.89 -9.15
CA ARG A 134 -12.89 5.06 -9.58
C ARG A 134 -13.02 4.98 -11.10
#